data_AF-A0A2P4S473-F1
#
_entry.id   AF-A0A2P4S473-F1
#
_cell.length_a   1.000
_cell.length_b   1.000
_cell.length_c   1.000
_cell.angle_alpha   90.00
_cell.angle_beta   90.00
_cell.angle_gamma   90.00
#
_symmetry.space_group_name_H-M   'P 1'
#
loop_
_entity.id
_entity.type
_entity.pdbx_description
1 polymer ?
#
loop_
_entity_poly.entity_id
_entity_poly.type
_entity_poly.pdbx_seq_one_letter_code
_entity_poly.pdbx_strand_id
1 'polypeptide(L)'
;MLCAQADADPDLHGRKLGISGINFHEFCAMFANDLCDCVEDNEMPHFCTEDLIRTVRQAEQTLCFVCGNVGATITCAESGCDRSFHLPCASKGECVTQYFQEFRSFCCDHHPLQPLEVAPAQDTTCIVCMEPVGDSRSYSTMVCPACQYAWFHRACVQ
;
A
#
# COMPACT_ATOMS: atom_id res chain seq x y z
N MET A 1 2.61 -7.94 -16.53
CA MET A 1 2.34 -6.95 -15.47
C MET A 1 2.55 -7.62 -14.14
N LEU A 2 3.45 -7.11 -13.29
CA LEU A 2 3.86 -7.74 -12.02
C LEU A 2 2.69 -8.02 -11.07
N CYS A 3 1.75 -7.08 -10.94
CA CYS A 3 0.56 -7.25 -10.09
C CYS A 3 -0.62 -7.95 -10.80
N ALA A 4 -0.41 -8.53 -11.98
CA ALA A 4 -1.44 -9.11 -12.85
C ALA A 4 -2.62 -8.19 -13.24
N GLN A 5 -2.59 -6.92 -12.84
CA GLN A 5 -3.57 -5.89 -13.20
C GLN A 5 -2.92 -4.91 -14.17
N ALA A 6 -3.36 -4.86 -15.42
CA ALA A 6 -2.81 -3.95 -16.43
C ALA A 6 -3.50 -2.58 -16.42
N ASP A 7 -4.76 -2.50 -16.00
CA ASP A 7 -5.59 -1.30 -16.09
C ASP A 7 -5.71 -0.56 -14.75
N ALA A 8 -4.60 -0.49 -14.01
CA ALA A 8 -4.58 0.19 -12.72
C ALA A 8 -4.40 1.72 -12.90
N ASP A 9 -5.06 2.49 -12.04
CA ASP A 9 -4.98 3.95 -12.01
C ASP A 9 -3.52 4.41 -11.77
N PRO A 10 -2.91 5.18 -12.70
CA PRO A 10 -1.53 5.62 -12.56
C PRO A 10 -1.29 6.54 -11.36
N ASP A 11 -2.30 7.24 -10.86
CA ASP A 11 -2.16 8.11 -9.67
C ASP A 11 -2.02 7.26 -8.40
N LEU A 12 -2.65 6.08 -8.36
CA LEU A 12 -2.62 5.17 -7.21
C LEU A 12 -1.49 4.12 -7.28
N HIS A 13 -1.04 3.78 -8.48
CA HIS A 13 -0.09 2.68 -8.69
C HIS A 13 1.26 3.14 -9.24
N GLY A 14 1.37 4.40 -9.62
CA GLY A 14 2.55 4.97 -10.25
C GLY A 14 2.65 4.61 -11.73
N ARG A 15 3.76 4.99 -12.35
CA ARG A 15 3.98 4.83 -13.79
C ARG A 15 4.11 3.35 -14.16
N LYS A 16 3.66 3.01 -15.37
CA LYS A 16 3.96 1.72 -16.00
C LYS A 16 5.40 1.75 -16.52
N LEU A 17 6.23 0.86 -15.99
CA LEU A 17 7.63 0.69 -16.37
C LEU A 17 7.84 -0.69 -16.99
N GLY A 18 8.88 -0.80 -17.82
CA GLY A 18 9.25 -2.04 -18.50
C GLY A 18 10.76 -2.24 -18.50
N ILE A 19 11.24 -3.35 -17.93
CA ILE A 19 12.65 -3.72 -17.91
C ILE A 19 12.77 -5.17 -18.38
N SER A 20 13.60 -5.43 -19.40
CA SER A 20 13.88 -6.80 -19.89
C SER A 20 12.64 -7.62 -20.23
N GLY A 21 11.58 -6.98 -20.74
CA GLY A 21 10.30 -7.62 -21.10
C GLY A 21 9.32 -7.81 -19.93
N ILE A 22 9.69 -7.41 -18.71
CA ILE A 22 8.81 -7.42 -17.53
C ILE A 22 8.20 -6.03 -17.37
N ASN A 23 6.86 -5.98 -17.42
CA ASN A 23 6.12 -4.75 -17.17
C ASN A 23 5.59 -4.72 -15.72
N PHE A 24 5.71 -3.59 -15.04
CA PHE A 24 5.26 -3.39 -13.66
C PHE A 24 4.81 -1.95 -13.42
N HIS A 25 4.01 -1.74 -12.37
CA HIS A 25 3.77 -0.39 -11.87
C HIS A 25 4.87 -0.03 -10.87
N GLU A 26 5.33 1.21 -10.92
CA GLU A 26 6.38 1.76 -10.06
C GLU A 26 6.11 1.45 -8.57
N PHE A 27 4.92 1.75 -8.06
CA PHE A 27 4.61 1.51 -6.65
C PHE A 27 4.43 0.01 -6.35
N CYS A 28 3.95 -0.80 -7.30
CA CYS A 28 3.92 -2.26 -7.10
C CYS A 28 5.32 -2.87 -6.93
N ALA A 29 6.33 -2.30 -7.58
CA ALA A 29 7.72 -2.72 -7.41
C ALA A 29 8.35 -2.16 -6.13
N MET A 30 8.04 -0.92 -5.76
CA MET A 30 8.54 -0.32 -4.51
C MET A 30 8.04 -1.05 -3.26
N PHE A 31 6.78 -1.48 -3.25
CA PHE A 31 6.19 -2.22 -2.13
C PHE A 31 6.40 -3.74 -2.21
N ALA A 32 6.97 -4.23 -3.31
CA ALA A 32 7.28 -5.64 -3.39
C ALA A 32 8.45 -5.95 -2.45
N ASN A 33 8.34 -7.07 -1.73
CA ASN A 33 9.38 -7.48 -0.79
C ASN A 33 10.74 -7.56 -1.49
N ASP A 34 11.77 -7.06 -0.81
CA ASP A 34 13.19 -7.26 -1.18
C ASP A 34 13.58 -6.73 -2.58
N LEU A 35 12.83 -5.75 -3.11
CA LEU A 35 13.08 -5.15 -4.44
C LEU A 35 13.68 -3.74 -4.40
N CYS A 36 13.62 -3.07 -3.25
CA CYS A 36 14.09 -1.70 -3.09
C CYS A 36 14.97 -1.58 -1.85
N ASP A 37 16.28 -1.76 -2.03
CA ASP A 37 17.26 -1.17 -1.12
C ASP A 37 17.19 0.34 -1.33
N CYS A 38 16.62 1.05 -0.36
CA CYS A 38 16.39 2.49 -0.45
C CYS A 38 17.75 3.20 -0.51
N VAL A 39 18.17 3.62 -1.71
CA VAL A 39 19.35 4.46 -1.90
C VAL A 39 19.03 5.87 -1.38
N GLU A 40 20.05 6.50 -0.80
CA GLU A 40 20.04 7.89 -0.29
C GLU A 40 19.43 8.89 -1.29
N ASP A 41 18.91 9.99 -0.73
CA ASP A 41 18.15 11.07 -1.38
C ASP A 41 18.50 11.35 -2.88
N ASN A 42 17.43 11.50 -3.68
CA ASN A 42 17.36 12.02 -5.06
C ASN A 42 17.71 11.12 -6.25
N GLU A 43 17.99 9.82 -6.07
CA GLU A 43 18.13 8.91 -7.21
C GLU A 43 16.88 8.04 -7.45
N MET A 44 16.54 7.84 -8.73
CA MET A 44 15.45 6.95 -9.15
C MET A 44 15.66 5.56 -8.54
N PRO A 45 14.60 4.86 -8.08
CA PRO A 45 14.72 3.50 -7.58
C PRO A 45 15.39 2.60 -8.63
N HIS A 46 16.59 2.11 -8.30
CA HIS A 46 17.33 1.20 -9.18
C HIS A 46 16.89 -0.22 -8.89
N PHE A 47 15.96 -0.73 -9.71
CA PHE A 47 15.55 -2.13 -9.65
C PHE A 47 16.57 -3.00 -10.38
N CYS A 48 17.22 -3.91 -9.66
CA CYS A 48 18.04 -4.92 -10.30
C CYS A 48 17.17 -5.88 -11.12
N THR A 49 17.55 -6.13 -12.38
CA THR A 49 16.82 -7.07 -13.26
C THR A 49 16.67 -8.45 -12.62
N GLU A 50 17.68 -8.91 -11.88
CA GLU A 50 17.67 -10.23 -11.23
C GLU A 50 16.65 -10.30 -10.08
N ASP A 51 16.55 -9.24 -9.27
CA ASP A 51 15.56 -9.14 -8.20
C ASP A 51 14.14 -9.00 -8.75
N LEU A 52 13.96 -8.30 -9.87
CA LEU A 52 12.68 -8.23 -10.58
C LEU A 52 12.26 -9.62 -11.08
N ILE A 53 13.17 -10.37 -11.71
CA ILE A 53 12.89 -11.73 -12.17
C ILE A 53 12.56 -12.65 -10.99
N ARG A 54 13.30 -12.56 -9.87
CA ARG A 54 13.03 -13.34 -8.66
C ARG A 54 11.63 -13.03 -8.12
N THR A 55 11.28 -11.76 -8.02
CA THR A 55 9.97 -11.32 -7.52
C THR A 55 8.84 -11.82 -8.42
N VAL A 56 8.99 -11.71 -9.75
CA VAL A 56 7.97 -12.20 -10.69
C VAL A 56 7.74 -13.70 -10.52
N ARG A 57 8.81 -14.49 -10.44
CA ARG A 57 8.70 -15.95 -10.23
C ARG A 57 8.03 -16.32 -8.91
N GLN A 58 8.28 -15.53 -7.87
CA GLN A 58 7.60 -15.70 -6.59
C GLN A 58 6.12 -15.34 -6.72
N ALA A 59 5.81 -14.18 -7.31
CA ALA A 59 4.46 -13.68 -7.51
C ALA A 59 3.58 -14.66 -8.30
N GLU A 60 4.12 -15.36 -9.29
CA GLU A 60 3.41 -16.39 -10.07
C GLU A 60 2.81 -17.51 -9.21
N GLN A 61 3.34 -17.74 -8.01
CA GLN A 61 2.89 -18.75 -7.06
C GLN A 61 2.22 -18.15 -5.81
N THR A 62 2.30 -16.84 -5.62
CA THR A 62 1.76 -16.16 -4.43
C THR A 62 0.34 -15.68 -4.67
N LEU A 63 -0.60 -16.22 -3.89
CA LEU A 63 -2.01 -15.83 -3.90
C LEU A 63 -2.24 -14.52 -3.14
N CYS A 64 -3.09 -13.66 -3.70
CA CYS A 64 -3.64 -12.53 -2.96
C CYS A 64 -4.77 -13.00 -2.04
N PHE A 65 -4.64 -12.78 -0.73
CA PHE A 65 -5.68 -13.16 0.24
C PHE A 65 -7.00 -12.38 0.06
N VAL A 66 -6.96 -11.23 -0.63
CA VAL A 66 -8.12 -10.35 -0.86
C VAL A 66 -8.93 -10.79 -2.08
N CYS A 67 -8.28 -11.08 -3.21
CA CYS A 67 -8.97 -11.42 -4.46
C CYS A 67 -8.87 -12.89 -4.88
N GLY A 68 -8.01 -13.68 -4.23
CA GLY A 68 -7.80 -15.10 -4.52
C GLY A 68 -6.95 -15.40 -5.77
N ASN A 69 -6.50 -14.39 -6.50
CA ASN A 69 -5.67 -14.58 -7.71
C ASN A 69 -4.17 -14.55 -7.38
N VAL A 70 -3.36 -15.24 -8.18
CA VAL A 70 -1.89 -15.17 -8.10
C VAL A 70 -1.34 -13.79 -8.53
N GLY A 71 -0.06 -13.56 -8.31
CA GLY A 71 0.63 -12.31 -8.68
C GLY A 71 0.77 -11.31 -7.53
N ALA A 72 0.47 -11.72 -6.29
CA ALA A 72 0.64 -10.85 -5.12
C ALA A 72 2.14 -10.69 -4.81
N THR A 73 2.59 -9.44 -4.72
CA THR A 73 4.00 -9.09 -4.51
C THR A 73 4.28 -8.43 -3.18
N ILE A 74 3.24 -7.96 -2.49
CA ILE A 74 3.34 -7.36 -1.17
C ILE A 74 3.02 -8.44 -0.16
N THR A 75 3.87 -8.63 0.85
CA THR A 75 3.58 -9.51 1.99
C THR A 75 3.52 -8.69 3.27
N CYS A 76 2.67 -9.10 4.21
CA CYS A 76 2.59 -8.46 5.52
C CYS A 76 3.96 -8.44 6.21
N ALA A 77 4.36 -7.27 6.71
CA ALA A 77 5.64 -7.07 7.42
C ALA A 77 5.64 -7.61 8.86
N GLU A 78 4.54 -8.20 9.31
CA GLU A 78 4.44 -8.79 10.65
C GLU A 78 5.13 -10.15 10.69
N SER A 79 5.88 -10.41 11.75
CA SER A 79 6.68 -11.63 11.85
C SER A 79 5.79 -12.87 11.94
N GLY A 80 5.97 -13.80 11.00
CA GLY A 80 5.18 -15.03 10.92
C GLY A 80 3.83 -14.88 10.21
N CYS A 81 3.50 -13.71 9.66
CA CYS A 81 2.35 -13.55 8.78
C CYS A 81 2.74 -13.82 7.32
N ASP A 82 2.03 -14.74 6.67
CA ASP A 82 2.24 -15.15 5.29
C ASP A 82 1.23 -14.53 4.31
N ARG A 83 0.38 -13.61 4.79
CA ARG A 83 -0.63 -12.95 3.95
C ARG A 83 0.05 -12.02 2.95
N SER A 84 -0.19 -12.30 1.68
CA SER A 84 0.25 -11.45 0.57
C SER A 84 -0.93 -10.86 -0.21
N PHE A 85 -0.75 -9.68 -0.78
CA PHE A 85 -1.77 -8.97 -1.52
C PHE A 85 -1.21 -8.16 -2.68
N HIS A 86 -2.07 -7.84 -3.66
CA HIS A 86 -1.74 -6.85 -4.68
C HIS A 86 -1.87 -5.44 -4.11
N LEU A 87 -1.04 -4.50 -4.55
CA LEU A 87 -1.22 -3.08 -4.21
C LEU A 87 -2.65 -2.57 -4.54
N PRO A 88 -3.24 -2.83 -5.74
CA PRO A 88 -4.63 -2.49 -6.01
C PRO A 88 -5.66 -3.11 -5.05
N CYS A 89 -5.33 -4.25 -4.44
CA CYS A 89 -6.21 -4.93 -3.50
C CYS A 89 -6.10 -4.39 -2.07
N ALA A 90 -5.09 -3.57 -1.77
CA ALA A 90 -4.81 -3.12 -0.42
C ALA A 90 -6.00 -2.39 0.22
N SER A 91 -6.58 -1.43 -0.51
CA SER A 91 -7.76 -0.67 -0.05
C SER A 91 -8.96 -1.56 0.24
N LYS A 92 -9.29 -2.47 -0.69
CA LYS A 92 -10.40 -3.43 -0.52
C LYS A 92 -10.17 -4.43 0.61
N GLY A 93 -8.91 -4.79 0.87
CA GLY A 93 -8.51 -5.73 1.91
C GLY A 93 -8.19 -5.09 3.26
N GLU A 94 -8.49 -3.80 3.44
CA GLU A 94 -8.14 -3.01 4.63
C GLU A 94 -6.66 -3.13 5.03
N CYS A 95 -5.79 -3.29 4.03
CA CYS A 95 -4.35 -3.34 4.21
C CYS A 95 -3.79 -1.91 4.26
N VAL A 96 -2.68 -1.74 4.95
CA VAL A 96 -1.99 -0.44 5.06
C VAL A 96 -0.59 -0.56 4.46
N THR A 97 -0.29 0.30 3.49
CA THR A 97 1.05 0.48 2.92
C THR A 97 1.65 1.78 3.45
N GLN A 98 2.91 1.74 3.90
CA GLN A 98 3.60 2.90 4.46
C GLN A 98 4.57 3.47 3.43
N TYR A 99 4.33 4.68 2.94
CA TYR A 99 5.17 5.34 1.92
C TYR A 99 6.42 6.02 2.51
N PHE A 100 6.94 5.51 3.63
CA PHE A 100 8.07 6.08 4.34
C PHE A 100 9.01 4.98 4.83
N GLN A 101 10.28 5.33 5.07
CA GLN A 101 11.33 4.40 5.51
C GLN A 101 11.44 3.18 4.58
N GLU A 102 11.22 1.97 5.11
CA GLU A 102 11.42 0.69 4.42
C GLU A 102 10.19 0.24 3.61
N PHE A 103 9.25 1.14 3.31
CA PHE A 103 8.05 0.85 2.51
C PHE A 103 7.24 -0.36 2.99
N ARG A 104 7.12 -0.52 4.32
CA ARG A 104 6.45 -1.68 4.92
C ARG A 104 4.95 -1.67 4.66
N SER A 105 4.39 -2.87 4.55
CA SER A 105 2.97 -3.09 4.29
C SER A 105 2.38 -4.11 5.24
N PHE A 106 1.14 -3.92 5.67
CA PHE A 106 0.49 -4.72 6.71
C PHE A 106 -0.90 -5.16 6.28
N CYS A 107 -1.25 -6.41 6.56
CA CYS A 107 -2.60 -6.94 6.31
C CYS A 107 -3.61 -6.36 7.32
N CYS A 108 -4.90 -6.62 7.10
CA CYS A 108 -5.98 -6.14 7.96
C CYS A 108 -5.84 -6.55 9.45
N ASP A 109 -5.16 -7.65 9.77
CA ASP A 109 -5.01 -8.10 11.17
C ASP A 109 -3.82 -7.45 11.88
N HIS A 110 -2.83 -6.97 11.12
CA HIS A 110 -1.56 -6.46 11.67
C HIS A 110 -1.29 -5.00 11.30
N HIS A 111 -2.25 -4.32 10.69
CA HIS A 111 -2.08 -2.93 10.33
C HIS A 111 -1.96 -2.04 11.57
N PRO A 112 -1.12 -1.00 11.53
CA PRO A 112 -0.95 -0.10 12.64
C PRO A 112 -2.25 0.66 12.92
N LEU A 113 -2.70 0.59 14.17
CA LEU A 113 -3.81 1.38 14.68
C LEU A 113 -3.29 2.68 15.28
N GLN A 114 -4.04 3.78 15.08
CA GLN A 114 -3.70 5.01 15.79
C GLN A 114 -3.94 4.81 17.30
N PRO A 115 -3.04 5.26 18.19
CA PRO A 115 -3.20 5.02 19.63
C PRO A 115 -4.22 5.98 20.30
N LEU A 116 -4.72 7.00 19.60
CA LEU A 116 -5.47 8.12 20.18
C LEU A 116 -6.97 7.87 20.32
N GLU A 117 -7.50 7.72 21.53
CA GLU A 117 -8.95 7.59 21.79
C GLU A 117 -9.71 8.91 21.63
N VAL A 118 -9.72 9.47 20.42
CA VAL A 118 -10.50 10.66 20.04
C VAL A 118 -11.53 10.24 19.00
N ALA A 119 -12.74 10.79 19.11
CA ALA A 119 -13.80 10.64 18.13
C ALA A 119 -14.01 11.98 17.38
N PRO A 120 -14.41 11.93 16.11
CA PRO A 120 -14.79 13.14 15.39
C PRO A 120 -16.01 13.78 16.06
N ALA A 121 -16.09 15.10 16.01
CA ALA A 121 -17.32 15.81 16.37
C ALA A 121 -18.42 15.50 15.35
N GLN A 122 -19.68 15.78 15.69
CA GLN A 122 -20.78 15.69 14.72
C GLN A 122 -20.47 16.54 13.48
N ASP A 123 -20.83 16.00 12.31
CA ASP A 123 -20.65 16.63 11.00
C ASP A 123 -19.18 16.97 10.66
N THR A 124 -18.23 16.29 11.29
CA THR A 124 -16.82 16.41 10.93
C THR A 124 -16.62 15.98 9.48
N THR A 125 -15.92 16.81 8.70
CA THR A 125 -15.58 16.52 7.32
C THR A 125 -14.09 16.23 7.16
N CYS A 126 -13.75 15.50 6.11
CA CYS A 126 -12.38 15.30 5.70
C CYS A 126 -11.81 16.63 5.19
N ILE A 127 -10.67 17.07 5.71
CA ILE A 127 -10.09 18.36 5.31
C ILE A 127 -9.65 18.39 3.84
N VAL A 128 -9.41 17.23 3.22
CA VAL A 128 -8.95 17.13 1.83
C VAL A 128 -10.11 17.21 0.84
N CYS A 129 -11.13 16.36 1.01
CA CYS A 129 -12.25 16.29 0.05
C CYS A 129 -13.51 17.05 0.50
N MET A 130 -13.56 17.55 1.74
CA MET A 130 -14.70 18.23 2.36
C MET A 130 -15.97 17.37 2.51
N GLU A 131 -15.90 16.06 2.27
CA GLU A 131 -16.99 15.12 2.51
C GLU A 131 -17.02 14.64 3.98
N PRO A 132 -18.19 14.24 4.52
CA PRO A 132 -18.31 13.72 5.87
C PRO A 132 -17.41 12.50 6.11
N VAL A 133 -16.75 12.43 7.27
CA VAL A 133 -16.04 11.22 7.71
C VAL A 133 -16.96 10.32 8.55
N GLY A 134 -16.53 9.08 8.81
CA GLY A 134 -17.25 8.20 9.72
C GLY A 134 -17.26 8.71 11.16
N ASP A 135 -18.26 8.31 11.94
CA ASP A 135 -18.49 8.78 13.32
C ASP A 135 -17.42 8.31 14.33
N SER A 136 -16.56 7.39 13.92
CA SER A 136 -15.49 6.84 14.74
C SER A 136 -14.27 6.54 13.90
N ARG A 137 -13.10 6.51 14.56
CA ARG A 137 -11.86 6.03 13.95
C ARG A 137 -12.03 4.61 13.38
N SER A 138 -11.47 4.39 12.20
CA SER A 138 -11.57 3.12 11.47
C SER A 138 -10.47 2.97 10.43
N TYR A 139 -10.53 1.91 9.62
CA TYR A 139 -9.73 1.80 8.40
C TYR A 139 -10.03 2.91 7.37
N SER A 140 -11.22 3.50 7.34
CA SER A 140 -11.50 4.60 6.42
C SER A 140 -11.28 5.97 7.07
N THR A 141 -11.38 6.09 8.38
CA THR A 141 -11.38 7.38 9.10
C THR A 141 -10.17 7.54 10.01
N MET A 142 -9.33 8.53 9.70
CA MET A 142 -8.08 8.84 10.42
C MET A 142 -8.09 10.25 11.02
N VAL A 143 -7.33 10.41 12.11
CA VAL A 143 -7.11 11.71 12.76
C VAL A 143 -5.65 12.14 12.65
N CYS A 144 -5.37 13.44 12.54
CA CYS A 144 -4.01 13.95 12.65
C CYS A 144 -3.44 13.67 14.05
N PRO A 145 -2.33 12.93 14.19
CA PRO A 145 -1.79 12.60 15.50
C PRO A 145 -1.23 13.82 16.25
N ALA A 146 -0.88 14.90 15.53
CA ALA A 146 -0.29 16.09 16.10
C ALA A 146 -1.32 17.05 16.70
N CYS A 147 -2.36 17.41 15.93
CA CYS A 147 -3.36 18.38 16.39
C CYS A 147 -4.63 17.74 16.95
N GLN A 148 -4.94 16.48 16.59
CA GLN A 148 -6.14 15.75 17.04
C GLN A 148 -7.50 16.35 16.62
N TYR A 149 -7.50 17.43 15.85
CA TYR A 149 -8.71 18.09 15.34
C TYR A 149 -8.94 17.90 13.84
N ALA A 150 -7.88 17.56 13.10
CA ALA A 150 -7.96 17.34 11.66
C ALA A 150 -8.28 15.88 11.35
N TRP A 151 -9.30 15.66 10.51
CA TRP A 151 -9.79 14.33 10.14
C TRP A 151 -9.68 14.08 8.65
N PHE A 152 -9.47 12.82 8.29
CA PHE A 152 -9.20 12.41 6.92
C PHE A 152 -9.87 11.08 6.59
N HIS A 153 -10.36 10.97 5.36
CA HIS A 153 -10.46 9.66 4.73
C HIS A 153 -9.05 9.13 4.47
N ARG A 154 -8.81 7.85 4.77
CA ARG A 154 -7.50 7.23 4.51
C ARG A 154 -7.10 7.37 3.04
N ALA A 155 -8.04 7.10 2.13
CA ALA A 155 -7.89 7.24 0.69
C ALA A 155 -7.71 8.70 0.19
N CYS A 156 -7.86 9.71 1.06
CA CYS A 156 -7.58 11.11 0.68
C CYS A 156 -6.17 11.55 1.06
N VAL A 157 -5.46 10.78 1.88
CA VAL A 157 -4.08 11.09 2.32
C VAL A 157 -3.10 9.95 2.00
N GLN A 158 -3.59 8.87 1.41
CA GLN A 158 -2.88 7.74 0.84
C GLN A 158 -3.47 7.45 -0.53
#